data_AF-A0A7V8DB81-F1
#
_entry.id   AF-A0A7V8DB81-F1
#
_cell.length_a   1.000
_cell.length_b   1.000
_cell.length_c   1.000
_cell.angle_alpha   90.00
_cell.angle_beta   90.00
_cell.angle_gamma   90.00
#
_symmetry.space_group_name_H-M   'P 1'
#
loop_
_entity.id
_entity.type
_entity.pdbx_description
1 polymer ?
#
loop_
_entity_poly.entity_id
_entity_poly.type
_entity_poly.pdbx_seq_one_letter_code
_entity_poly.pdbx_strand_id
1 'polypeptide(L)'
;MIQVNCDIGERGPLHNGDRRLMELVHIANIACDGHAGDKESVEAFRALAVAHGVGVAAHLSYPDKPNFGRASMDLPEAELLASLDAQLALLPGVKMVKFHGALYNDAWRDAELAEALAGWLMRSAIGTILAPNDSELAAAARRLGIAVLREAFADRRYAWDDEAAHLRLSARNEPDAAITNVAEALAQADEIARRGRVNVSGDPANPVWKDIKADTICIHSDSPIAVELAEKLRTVLEAAQKAAAAAGVRGNIRLVRPGFCGTAGLPVYGRQDVGISPAGAMDCFALRRGNLMLGNPEGAPALEIVGPPEIELLTPGRFALTGAALEATLVRADGAKMEVDHSRVYEAEAGDRLTFGGRRYGMYTYFSFRGRAGGGPPPGEAVPFVAVGGWTDPNGRIRVLPGPEYKCLRQPAQFFITQWRTTVKMDRMGMRLSGEPGVDCNMGNMISGAVADGTVQLTPDGPIILLRHRQTTGGYPRIFNVISADMDLLAQYNPGQAIHFFQVSLDEARAIARRKEEALDKLR
;
A
#
# COMPACT_ATOMS: atom_id res chain seq x y z
N MET A 1 0.42 -7.77 -6.21
CA MET A 1 1.36 -8.18 -7.27
C MET A 1 1.72 -6.91 -8.01
N ILE A 2 3.01 -6.59 -8.17
CA ILE A 2 3.42 -5.46 -8.99
C ILE A 2 3.14 -5.81 -10.45
N GLN A 3 2.49 -4.89 -11.17
CA GLN A 3 2.19 -5.04 -12.58
C GLN A 3 3.34 -4.52 -13.43
N VAL A 4 3.46 -5.02 -14.65
CA VAL A 4 4.39 -4.49 -15.66
C VAL A 4 3.59 -3.62 -16.61
N ASN A 5 4.01 -2.37 -16.80
CA ASN A 5 3.47 -1.50 -17.84
C ASN A 5 4.55 -1.14 -18.87
N CYS A 6 4.13 -0.70 -20.06
CA CYS A 6 5.06 -0.30 -21.10
C CYS A 6 4.49 0.81 -21.98
N ASP A 7 5.37 1.70 -22.40
CA ASP A 7 5.06 2.79 -23.32
C ASP A 7 5.06 2.22 -24.75
N ILE A 8 3.92 2.27 -25.44
CA ILE A 8 3.65 1.55 -26.71
C ILE A 8 3.18 2.52 -27.79
N GLY A 9 3.51 2.27 -29.05
CA GLY A 9 3.06 3.09 -30.19
C GLY A 9 3.96 4.28 -30.50
N GLU A 10 5.13 4.32 -29.88
CA GLU A 10 6.14 5.36 -30.08
C GLU A 10 6.91 5.23 -31.41
N ARG A 11 6.83 4.05 -32.05
CA ARG A 11 7.57 3.69 -33.28
C ARG A 11 6.67 3.49 -34.51
N GLY A 12 5.45 4.01 -34.47
CA GLY A 12 4.46 3.87 -35.53
C GLY A 12 3.61 2.59 -35.43
N PRO A 13 2.70 2.36 -36.40
CA PRO A 13 1.65 1.36 -36.26
C PRO A 13 2.22 -0.05 -36.29
N LEU A 14 1.88 -0.83 -35.26
CA LEU A 14 2.20 -2.25 -35.15
C LEU A 14 3.71 -2.56 -35.36
N HIS A 15 4.60 -1.75 -34.78
CA HIS A 15 6.02 -2.10 -34.70
C HIS A 15 6.21 -3.49 -34.05
N ASN A 16 7.10 -4.33 -34.60
CA ASN A 16 7.24 -5.74 -34.19
C ASN A 16 7.59 -5.90 -32.70
N GLY A 17 8.44 -5.01 -32.16
CA GLY A 17 8.78 -5.01 -30.73
C GLY A 17 7.55 -4.74 -29.84
N ASP A 18 6.77 -3.73 -30.21
CA ASP A 18 5.57 -3.31 -29.48
C ASP A 18 4.49 -4.38 -29.50
N ARG A 19 4.32 -5.09 -30.63
CA ARG A 19 3.42 -6.26 -30.72
C ARG A 19 3.83 -7.33 -29.71
N ARG A 20 5.12 -7.66 -29.65
CA ARG A 20 5.63 -8.67 -28.73
C ARG A 20 5.47 -8.23 -27.28
N LEU A 21 5.71 -6.96 -26.98
CA LEU A 21 5.53 -6.40 -25.63
C LEU A 21 4.07 -6.51 -25.15
N MET A 22 3.08 -6.35 -26.04
CA MET A 22 1.67 -6.51 -25.70
C MET A 22 1.33 -7.90 -25.13
N GLU A 23 2.09 -8.94 -25.48
CA GLU A 23 1.88 -10.29 -24.94
C GLU A 23 2.46 -10.48 -23.53
N LEU A 24 3.30 -9.56 -23.08
CA LEU A 24 4.16 -9.70 -21.89
C LEU A 24 3.79 -8.72 -20.76
N VAL A 25 3.08 -7.63 -21.07
CA VAL A 25 2.76 -6.56 -20.13
C VAL A 25 1.31 -6.66 -19.64
N HIS A 26 1.04 -6.01 -18.51
CA HIS A 26 -0.30 -5.93 -17.90
C HIS A 26 -1.03 -4.66 -18.32
N ILE A 27 -0.27 -3.60 -18.62
CA ILE A 27 -0.77 -2.28 -19.01
C ILE A 27 0.05 -1.76 -20.20
N ALA A 28 -0.62 -1.28 -21.24
CA ALA A 28 -0.03 -0.55 -22.35
C ALA A 28 -0.38 0.94 -22.25
N ASN A 29 0.65 1.79 -22.15
CA ASN A 29 0.52 3.23 -22.23
C ASN A 29 0.67 3.62 -23.72
N ILE A 30 -0.46 3.80 -24.41
CA ILE A 30 -0.49 4.00 -25.86
C ILE A 30 -0.23 5.47 -26.19
N ALA A 31 0.81 5.76 -26.97
CA ALA A 31 1.14 7.09 -27.46
C ALA A 31 -0.01 7.68 -28.30
N CYS A 32 -0.60 8.76 -27.81
CA CYS A 32 -1.80 9.38 -28.40
C CYS A 32 -1.48 10.75 -29.00
N ASP A 33 -0.52 10.82 -29.93
CA ASP A 33 -0.03 12.08 -30.52
C ASP A 33 0.86 12.88 -29.53
N GLY A 34 1.07 14.18 -29.78
CA GLY A 34 1.87 15.08 -28.94
C GLY A 34 3.39 14.84 -29.05
N HIS A 35 3.86 13.65 -28.65
CA HIS A 35 5.25 13.20 -28.74
C HIS A 35 5.43 12.15 -29.83
N ALA A 36 4.47 11.23 -29.96
CA ALA A 36 4.47 10.13 -30.91
C ALA A 36 3.06 9.54 -31.07
N GLY A 37 2.88 8.68 -32.07
CA GLY A 37 1.60 8.06 -32.37
C GLY A 37 0.69 8.94 -33.25
N ASP A 38 -0.32 8.29 -33.79
CA ASP A 38 -1.36 8.86 -34.65
C ASP A 38 -2.63 8.01 -34.52
N LYS A 39 -3.72 8.44 -35.18
CA LYS A 39 -5.00 7.74 -35.13
C LYS A 39 -4.90 6.26 -35.54
N GLU A 40 -4.14 5.96 -36.58
CA GLU A 40 -4.00 4.59 -37.10
C GLU A 40 -3.27 3.69 -36.09
N SER A 41 -2.17 4.21 -35.52
CA SER A 41 -1.37 3.51 -34.50
C SER A 41 -2.19 3.27 -33.23
N VAL A 42 -2.93 4.28 -32.76
CA VAL A 42 -3.76 4.18 -31.55
C VAL A 42 -4.87 3.15 -31.74
N GLU A 43 -5.57 3.16 -32.87
CA GLU A 43 -6.62 2.18 -33.17
C GLU A 43 -6.05 0.75 -33.22
N ALA A 44 -4.90 0.57 -33.88
CA ALA A 44 -4.27 -0.74 -34.01
C ALA A 44 -3.81 -1.31 -32.66
N PHE A 45 -3.14 -0.52 -31.82
CA PHE A 45 -2.68 -0.99 -30.51
C PHE A 45 -3.80 -1.15 -29.50
N ARG A 46 -4.86 -0.35 -29.57
CA ARG A 46 -6.07 -0.56 -28.76
C ARG A 46 -6.71 -1.90 -29.09
N ALA A 47 -6.85 -2.23 -30.38
CA ALA A 47 -7.41 -3.53 -30.78
C ALA A 47 -6.54 -4.70 -30.29
N LEU A 48 -5.21 -4.55 -30.36
CA LEU A 48 -4.28 -5.57 -29.88
C LEU A 48 -4.35 -5.74 -28.36
N ALA A 49 -4.40 -4.64 -27.59
CA ALA A 49 -4.54 -4.70 -26.14
C ALA A 49 -5.81 -5.45 -25.70
N VAL A 50 -6.94 -5.20 -26.38
CA VAL A 50 -8.20 -5.93 -26.14
C VAL A 50 -8.04 -7.42 -26.41
N ALA A 51 -7.39 -7.80 -27.51
CA ALA A 51 -7.18 -9.21 -27.86
C ALA A 51 -6.34 -9.97 -26.81
N HIS A 52 -5.42 -9.29 -26.13
CA HIS A 52 -4.55 -9.87 -25.10
C HIS A 52 -5.04 -9.63 -23.66
N GLY A 53 -6.15 -8.92 -23.46
CA GLY A 53 -6.67 -8.58 -22.12
C GLY A 53 -5.77 -7.61 -21.34
N VAL A 54 -5.01 -6.77 -22.03
CA VAL A 54 -4.08 -5.79 -21.46
C VAL A 54 -4.82 -4.50 -21.12
N GLY A 55 -4.55 -3.94 -19.93
CA GLY A 55 -5.09 -2.64 -19.54
C GLY A 55 -4.53 -1.51 -20.42
N VAL A 56 -5.32 -0.48 -20.68
CA VAL A 56 -4.93 0.60 -21.60
C VAL A 56 -4.91 1.94 -20.87
N ALA A 57 -3.79 2.66 -20.98
CA ALA A 57 -3.65 4.07 -20.61
C ALA A 57 -3.41 4.93 -21.86
N ALA A 58 -3.96 6.14 -21.87
CA ALA A 58 -3.53 7.16 -22.82
C ALA A 58 -2.17 7.72 -22.37
N HIS A 59 -1.17 7.65 -23.23
CA HIS A 59 0.15 8.21 -23.00
C HIS A 59 0.23 9.58 -23.66
N LEU A 60 0.20 10.63 -22.83
CA LEU A 60 -0.03 12.02 -23.25
C LEU A 60 1.19 12.88 -22.94
N SER A 61 1.49 13.88 -23.76
CA SER A 61 2.68 14.72 -23.59
C SER A 61 2.41 16.20 -23.87
N TYR A 62 3.43 17.04 -23.66
CA TYR A 62 3.52 18.30 -24.40
C TYR A 62 3.49 18.06 -25.92
N PRO A 63 2.95 18.98 -26.73
CA PRO A 63 2.86 18.86 -28.19
C PRO A 63 4.22 19.11 -28.88
N ASP A 64 5.22 18.32 -28.52
CA ASP A 64 6.62 18.47 -28.91
C ASP A 64 7.13 17.21 -29.64
N LYS A 65 6.54 16.89 -30.79
CA LYS A 65 7.02 15.79 -31.63
C LYS A 65 8.51 15.89 -32.00
N PRO A 66 9.07 17.07 -32.35
CA PRO A 66 10.47 17.17 -32.74
C PRO A 66 11.46 16.69 -31.67
N ASN A 67 11.16 16.92 -30.38
CA ASN A 67 11.99 16.41 -29.27
C ASN A 67 11.31 15.27 -28.51
N PHE A 68 10.32 14.61 -29.11
CA PHE A 68 9.65 13.44 -28.55
C PHE A 68 9.00 13.71 -27.18
N GLY A 69 8.47 14.92 -26.97
CA GLY A 69 7.86 15.37 -25.73
C GLY A 69 8.84 15.50 -24.56
N ARG A 70 10.15 15.57 -24.83
CA ARG A 70 11.21 15.60 -23.81
C ARG A 70 11.66 17.02 -23.45
N ALA A 71 11.23 18.04 -24.18
CA ALA A 71 11.46 19.43 -23.80
C ALA A 71 10.28 19.98 -22.99
N SER A 72 10.59 20.64 -21.86
CA SER A 72 9.59 21.44 -21.14
C SER A 72 9.12 22.58 -22.03
N MET A 73 7.82 22.85 -22.02
CA MET A 73 7.21 23.93 -22.78
C MET A 73 6.48 24.89 -21.85
N ASP A 74 6.78 26.17 -21.98
CA ASP A 74 6.01 27.23 -21.35
C ASP A 74 4.79 27.54 -22.23
N LEU A 75 3.66 26.88 -21.92
CA LEU A 75 2.40 27.02 -22.63
C LEU A 75 1.36 27.60 -21.66
N PRO A 76 0.49 28.53 -22.12
CA PRO A 76 -0.69 28.91 -21.36
C PRO A 76 -1.53 27.67 -21.01
N GLU A 77 -2.05 27.60 -19.78
CA GLU A 77 -2.83 26.44 -19.30
C GLU A 77 -3.91 25.99 -20.29
N ALA A 78 -4.68 26.95 -20.83
CA ALA A 78 -5.75 26.66 -21.79
C ALA A 78 -5.24 25.97 -23.07
N GLU A 79 -4.05 26.32 -23.56
CA GLU A 79 -3.45 25.70 -24.74
C GLU A 79 -2.94 24.29 -24.44
N LEU A 80 -2.31 24.10 -23.28
CA LEU A 80 -1.88 22.78 -22.82
C LEU A 80 -3.09 21.85 -22.68
N LEU A 81 -4.14 22.27 -21.98
CA LEU A 81 -5.33 21.44 -21.77
C LEU A 81 -6.06 21.12 -23.09
N ALA A 82 -6.15 22.09 -24.02
CA ALA A 82 -6.71 21.85 -25.34
C ALA A 82 -5.87 20.84 -26.16
N SER A 83 -4.54 20.87 -26.02
CA SER A 83 -3.66 19.87 -26.62
C SER A 83 -3.92 18.48 -26.04
N LEU A 84 -4.07 18.37 -24.71
CA LEU A 84 -4.38 17.10 -24.04
C LEU A 84 -5.76 16.56 -24.41
N ASP A 85 -6.76 17.43 -24.61
CA ASP A 85 -8.08 17.04 -25.11
C ASP A 85 -7.99 16.42 -26.51
N ALA A 86 -7.22 17.04 -27.41
CA ALA A 86 -7.00 16.53 -28.76
C ALA A 86 -6.30 15.15 -28.75
N GLN A 87 -5.29 14.98 -27.90
CA GLN A 87 -4.59 13.71 -27.72
C GLN A 87 -5.52 12.64 -27.13
N LEU A 88 -6.25 12.95 -26.06
CA LEU A 88 -7.18 12.02 -25.40
C LEU A 88 -8.32 11.58 -26.34
N ALA A 89 -8.77 12.46 -27.25
CA ALA A 89 -9.81 12.15 -28.21
C ALA A 89 -9.44 11.02 -29.19
N LEU A 90 -8.14 10.73 -29.37
CA LEU A 90 -7.68 9.59 -30.17
C LEU A 90 -7.99 8.24 -29.51
N LEU A 91 -8.19 8.22 -28.18
CA LEU A 91 -8.42 7.00 -27.41
C LEU A 91 -9.71 7.08 -26.58
N PRO A 92 -10.89 7.12 -27.25
CA PRO A 92 -12.16 7.38 -26.59
C PRO A 92 -12.53 6.29 -25.58
N GLY A 93 -13.04 6.72 -24.43
CA GLY A 93 -13.53 5.83 -23.36
C GLY A 93 -12.45 5.29 -22.43
N VAL A 94 -11.18 5.62 -22.65
CA VAL A 94 -10.09 5.27 -21.73
C VAL A 94 -10.32 5.88 -20.34
N LYS A 95 -9.91 5.16 -19.30
CA LYS A 95 -10.09 5.57 -17.89
C LYS A 95 -8.78 5.77 -17.14
N MET A 96 -7.66 5.59 -17.85
CA MET A 96 -6.32 5.64 -17.30
C MET A 96 -5.44 6.54 -18.17
N VAL A 97 -4.62 7.37 -17.54
CA VAL A 97 -3.66 8.24 -18.23
C VAL A 97 -2.27 8.02 -17.64
N LYS A 98 -1.25 8.17 -18.49
CA LYS A 98 0.14 8.37 -18.09
C LYS A 98 0.66 9.59 -18.84
N PHE A 99 1.28 10.54 -18.13
CA PHE A 99 1.98 11.63 -18.83
C PHE A 99 3.38 11.18 -19.24
N HIS A 100 3.86 11.74 -20.34
CA HIS A 100 5.13 11.41 -20.95
C HIS A 100 6.17 12.49 -20.68
N GLY A 101 7.44 12.08 -20.74
CA GLY A 101 8.57 12.99 -20.99
C GLY A 101 8.64 14.18 -20.03
N ALA A 102 8.78 15.39 -20.58
CA ALA A 102 8.90 16.60 -19.78
C ALA A 102 7.64 16.89 -18.97
N LEU A 103 6.44 16.68 -19.52
CA LEU A 103 5.17 16.91 -18.82
C LEU A 103 5.07 16.06 -17.54
N TYR A 104 5.51 14.79 -17.61
CA TYR A 104 5.59 13.92 -16.44
C TYR A 104 6.54 14.45 -15.36
N ASN A 105 7.71 14.94 -15.76
CA ASN A 105 8.75 15.41 -14.83
C ASN A 105 8.44 16.80 -14.28
N ASP A 106 7.81 17.67 -15.06
CA ASP A 106 7.38 18.99 -14.60
C ASP A 106 6.23 18.84 -13.60
N ALA A 107 5.23 18.02 -13.91
CA ALA A 107 4.13 17.69 -12.99
C ALA A 107 4.59 16.92 -11.72
N TRP A 108 5.82 16.41 -11.71
CA TRP A 108 6.39 15.80 -10.50
C TRP A 108 6.72 16.84 -9.41
N ARG A 109 7.16 18.05 -9.80
CA ARG A 109 7.60 19.12 -8.89
C ARG A 109 6.71 20.36 -8.85
N ASP A 110 6.02 20.65 -9.95
CA ASP A 110 5.22 21.87 -10.09
C ASP A 110 3.80 21.61 -9.59
N ALA A 111 3.48 22.18 -8.43
CA ALA A 111 2.19 22.03 -7.78
C ALA A 111 1.05 22.69 -8.57
N GLU A 112 1.31 23.82 -9.24
CA GLU A 112 0.28 24.55 -10.00
C GLU A 112 -0.08 23.77 -11.26
N LEU A 113 0.93 23.29 -11.99
CA LEU A 113 0.74 22.40 -13.13
C LEU A 113 0.05 21.10 -12.71
N ALA A 114 0.46 20.49 -11.60
CA ALA A 114 -0.15 19.27 -11.08
C ALA A 114 -1.64 19.45 -10.75
N GLU A 115 -2.03 20.59 -10.19
CA GLU A 115 -3.43 20.90 -9.90
C GLU A 115 -4.25 21.11 -11.17
N ALA A 116 -3.72 21.83 -12.16
CA ALA A 116 -4.37 22.00 -13.46
C ALA A 116 -4.60 20.65 -14.15
N LEU A 117 -3.58 19.79 -14.18
CA LEU A 117 -3.67 18.45 -14.77
C LEU A 117 -4.63 17.54 -14.01
N ALA A 118 -4.60 17.53 -12.68
CA ALA A 118 -5.53 16.73 -11.87
C ALA A 118 -6.98 17.19 -12.06
N GLY A 119 -7.22 18.51 -12.11
CA GLY A 119 -8.52 19.08 -12.41
C GLY A 119 -9.01 18.70 -13.80
N TRP A 120 -8.12 18.70 -14.79
CA TRP A 120 -8.41 18.23 -16.15
C TRP A 120 -8.76 16.74 -16.17
N LEU A 121 -7.97 15.87 -15.54
CA LEU A 121 -8.25 14.42 -15.44
C LEU A 121 -9.65 14.14 -14.87
N MET A 122 -10.03 14.85 -13.81
CA MET A 122 -11.36 14.73 -13.19
C MET A 122 -12.48 15.14 -14.16
N ARG A 123 -12.34 16.28 -14.85
CA ARG A 123 -13.34 16.75 -15.84
C ARG A 123 -13.45 15.82 -17.04
N SER A 124 -12.34 15.21 -17.45
CA SER A 124 -12.26 14.23 -18.52
C SER A 124 -12.71 12.82 -18.09
N ALA A 125 -13.26 12.67 -16.89
CA ALA A 125 -13.76 11.41 -16.33
C ALA A 125 -12.71 10.28 -16.32
N ILE A 126 -11.44 10.65 -16.09
CA ILE A 126 -10.32 9.72 -15.88
C ILE A 126 -10.29 9.29 -14.41
N GLY A 127 -10.34 7.98 -14.19
CA GLY A 127 -10.41 7.40 -12.85
C GLY A 127 -9.04 7.01 -12.28
N THR A 128 -8.02 6.87 -13.13
CA THR A 128 -6.70 6.37 -12.75
C THR A 128 -5.58 7.13 -13.45
N ILE A 129 -4.50 7.43 -12.74
CA ILE A 129 -3.25 7.98 -13.30
C ILE A 129 -2.06 7.10 -12.90
N LEU A 130 -1.11 6.93 -13.82
CA LEU A 130 0.22 6.40 -13.51
C LEU A 130 1.17 7.57 -13.23
N ALA A 131 1.73 7.61 -12.02
CA ALA A 131 2.62 8.68 -11.58
C ALA A 131 3.57 8.20 -10.47
N PRO A 132 4.71 8.88 -10.24
CA PRO A 132 5.58 8.61 -9.10
C PRO A 132 4.81 8.81 -7.80
N ASN A 133 5.03 7.93 -6.81
CA ASN A 133 4.28 7.96 -5.55
C ASN A 133 4.32 9.33 -4.84
N ASP A 134 5.48 9.96 -4.85
CA ASP A 134 5.81 11.19 -4.13
C ASP A 134 5.91 12.37 -5.11
N SER A 135 5.00 12.46 -6.08
CA SER A 135 4.89 13.60 -7.00
C SER A 135 3.78 14.57 -6.58
N GLU A 136 3.92 15.84 -6.95
CA GLU A 136 2.85 16.83 -6.85
C GLU A 136 1.59 16.36 -7.60
N LEU A 137 1.75 15.76 -8.79
CA LEU A 137 0.64 15.15 -9.54
C LEU A 137 -0.08 14.06 -8.76
N ALA A 138 0.65 13.12 -8.13
CA ALA A 138 0.03 12.06 -7.33
C ALA A 138 -0.70 12.65 -6.12
N ALA A 139 -0.15 13.69 -5.48
CA ALA A 139 -0.81 14.37 -4.39
C ALA A 139 -2.11 15.05 -4.85
N ALA A 140 -2.08 15.78 -5.98
CA ALA A 140 -3.23 16.46 -6.55
C ALA A 140 -4.34 15.48 -7.00
N ALA A 141 -3.97 14.40 -7.69
CA ALA A 141 -4.90 13.35 -8.12
C ALA A 141 -5.64 12.72 -6.93
N ARG A 142 -4.91 12.39 -5.85
CA ARG A 142 -5.51 11.82 -4.63
C ARG A 142 -6.49 12.78 -3.94
N ARG A 143 -6.24 14.09 -3.98
CA ARG A 143 -7.16 15.10 -3.42
C ARG A 143 -8.52 15.08 -4.13
N LEU A 144 -8.53 14.77 -5.43
CA LEU A 144 -9.73 14.69 -6.26
C LEU A 144 -10.34 13.27 -6.35
N GLY A 145 -9.81 12.31 -5.59
CA GLY A 145 -10.32 10.92 -5.59
C GLY A 145 -9.94 10.11 -6.83
N ILE A 146 -8.98 10.58 -7.64
CA ILE A 146 -8.42 9.82 -8.76
C ILE A 146 -7.43 8.80 -8.20
N ALA A 147 -7.55 7.54 -8.63
CA ALA A 147 -6.65 6.47 -8.21
C ALA A 147 -5.25 6.69 -8.79
N VAL A 148 -4.21 6.54 -7.97
CA VAL A 148 -2.81 6.63 -8.41
C VAL A 148 -2.21 5.23 -8.43
N LEU A 149 -1.86 4.74 -9.61
CA LEU A 149 -0.97 3.59 -9.77
C LEU A 149 0.47 4.11 -9.66
N ARG A 150 1.14 3.77 -8.56
CA ARG A 150 2.49 4.25 -8.28
C ARG A 150 3.46 3.60 -9.26
N GLU A 151 4.13 4.41 -10.06
CA GLU A 151 5.01 3.93 -11.13
C GLU A 151 6.47 3.96 -10.72
N ALA A 152 7.16 2.87 -11.02
CA ALA A 152 8.61 2.77 -11.01
C ALA A 152 9.09 2.29 -12.39
N PHE A 153 10.38 2.39 -12.65
CA PHE A 153 11.02 2.05 -13.92
C PHE A 153 12.11 0.99 -13.72
N ALA A 154 12.12 -0.03 -14.57
CA ALA A 154 13.19 -1.05 -14.58
C ALA A 154 14.41 -0.58 -15.36
N ASP A 155 14.21 0.22 -16.40
CA ASP A 155 15.21 0.56 -17.42
C ASP A 155 15.72 2.01 -17.32
N ARG A 156 15.40 2.72 -16.24
CA ARG A 156 15.86 4.08 -15.95
C ARG A 156 16.59 4.14 -14.63
N ARG A 157 17.64 4.96 -14.58
CA ARG A 157 18.30 5.30 -13.32
C ARG A 157 17.51 6.35 -12.55
N TYR A 158 17.67 6.30 -11.25
CA TYR A 158 17.13 7.29 -10.32
C TYR A 158 18.24 8.19 -9.81
N ALA A 159 17.85 9.40 -9.48
CA ALA A 159 18.65 10.37 -8.76
C ALA A 159 17.87 10.82 -7.52
N TRP A 160 18.61 11.24 -6.50
CA TRP A 160 18.04 11.87 -5.33
C TRP A 160 18.14 13.38 -5.46
N ASP A 161 17.04 14.07 -5.20
CA ASP A 161 17.02 15.52 -5.07
C ASP A 161 17.16 15.88 -3.59
N ASP A 162 18.32 16.41 -3.20
CA ASP A 162 18.61 16.75 -1.81
C ASP A 162 17.79 17.95 -1.32
N GLU A 163 17.46 18.90 -2.21
CA GLU A 163 16.71 20.11 -1.84
C GLU A 163 15.22 19.79 -1.65
N ALA A 164 14.64 19.04 -2.58
CA ALA A 164 13.26 18.57 -2.45
C ALA A 164 13.14 17.42 -1.44
N ALA A 165 14.24 16.73 -1.11
CA ALA A 165 14.25 15.46 -0.39
C ALA A 165 13.35 14.40 -1.06
N HIS A 166 13.37 14.35 -2.40
CA HIS A 166 12.51 13.47 -3.18
C HIS A 166 13.31 12.63 -4.19
N LEU A 167 12.76 11.46 -4.50
CA LEU A 167 13.29 10.57 -5.53
C LEU A 167 12.80 11.03 -6.92
N ARG A 168 13.71 11.12 -7.90
CA ARG A 168 13.38 11.42 -9.29
C ARG A 168 14.12 10.52 -10.26
N LEU A 169 13.72 10.55 -11.53
CA LEU A 169 14.50 9.92 -12.59
C LEU A 169 15.74 10.76 -12.91
N SER A 170 16.83 10.08 -13.24
CA SER A 170 18.00 10.73 -13.83
C SER A 170 17.61 11.38 -15.16
N ALA A 171 18.16 12.58 -15.40
CA ALA A 171 17.86 13.34 -16.61
C ALA A 171 18.37 12.56 -17.83
N ARG A 172 17.61 12.55 -18.92
CA ARG A 172 17.90 11.70 -20.09
C ARG A 172 19.22 12.04 -20.81
N ASN A 173 19.76 13.23 -20.58
CA ASN A 173 21.03 13.70 -21.13
C ASN A 173 22.25 13.28 -20.28
N GLU A 174 22.05 12.76 -19.06
CA GLU A 174 23.13 12.25 -18.24
C GLU A 174 23.69 10.95 -18.82
N PRO A 175 25.02 10.73 -18.75
CA PRO A 175 25.61 9.43 -19.03
C PRO A 175 24.91 8.34 -18.22
N ASP A 176 24.63 7.20 -18.85
CA ASP A 176 24.00 6.03 -18.21
C ASP A 176 22.58 6.25 -17.63
N ALA A 177 21.88 7.33 -17.97
CA ALA A 177 20.51 7.59 -17.50
C ALA A 177 19.49 6.48 -17.84
N ALA A 178 19.76 5.74 -18.92
CA ALA A 178 19.04 4.54 -19.31
C ALA A 178 19.89 3.29 -19.03
N ILE A 179 19.25 2.28 -18.46
CA ILE A 179 19.87 0.98 -18.19
C ILE A 179 19.69 0.13 -19.45
N THR A 180 20.79 -0.14 -20.16
CA THR A 180 20.80 -0.96 -21.38
C THR A 180 21.27 -2.39 -21.13
N ASN A 181 21.56 -2.75 -19.88
CA ASN A 181 21.90 -4.11 -19.47
C ASN A 181 20.67 -4.78 -18.83
N VAL A 182 20.20 -5.88 -19.42
CA VAL A 182 19.03 -6.63 -18.92
C VAL A 182 19.24 -7.14 -17.50
N ALA A 183 20.42 -7.64 -17.15
CA ALA A 183 20.69 -8.17 -15.82
C ALA A 183 20.63 -7.07 -14.75
N GLU A 184 21.13 -5.88 -15.06
CA GLU A 184 21.03 -4.71 -14.18
C GLU A 184 19.58 -4.24 -14.01
N ALA A 185 18.83 -4.12 -15.10
CA ALA A 185 17.42 -3.71 -15.05
C ALA A 185 16.57 -4.72 -14.24
N LEU A 186 16.83 -6.02 -14.40
CA LEU A 186 16.18 -7.06 -13.60
C LEU A 186 16.56 -6.99 -12.12
N ALA A 187 17.83 -6.70 -11.80
CA ALA A 187 18.28 -6.54 -10.42
C ALA A 187 17.61 -5.32 -9.76
N GLN A 188 17.48 -4.20 -10.48
CA GLN A 188 16.75 -3.04 -10.00
C GLN A 188 15.27 -3.38 -9.77
N ALA A 189 14.63 -4.07 -10.72
CA ALA A 189 13.23 -4.47 -10.56
C ALA A 189 13.00 -5.43 -9.38
N ASP A 190 13.94 -6.35 -9.09
CA ASP A 190 13.87 -7.22 -7.92
C ASP A 190 14.00 -6.44 -6.62
N GLU A 191 14.92 -5.47 -6.54
CA GLU A 191 15.08 -4.59 -5.38
C GLU A 191 13.82 -3.73 -5.14
N ILE A 192 13.22 -3.18 -6.20
CA ILE A 192 11.94 -2.48 -6.12
C ILE A 192 10.86 -3.43 -5.60
N ALA A 193 10.75 -4.62 -6.17
CA ALA A 193 9.65 -5.54 -5.88
C ALA A 193 9.74 -6.21 -4.50
N ARG A 194 10.95 -6.52 -4.03
CA ARG A 194 11.16 -7.21 -2.75
C ARG A 194 11.40 -6.27 -1.59
N ARG A 195 12.10 -5.17 -1.84
CA ARG A 195 12.63 -4.30 -0.78
C ARG A 195 12.09 -2.87 -0.85
N GLY A 196 11.37 -2.49 -1.92
CA GLY A 196 10.77 -1.17 -2.04
C GLY A 196 11.82 -0.06 -2.07
N ARG A 197 12.94 -0.29 -2.76
CA ARG A 197 14.05 0.66 -2.82
C ARG A 197 14.77 0.63 -4.16
N VAL A 198 15.47 1.71 -4.49
CA VAL A 198 16.28 1.87 -5.70
C VAL A 198 17.66 2.41 -5.35
N ASN A 199 18.64 2.09 -6.18
CA ASN A 199 19.97 2.67 -6.08
C ASN A 199 20.02 4.02 -6.81
N VAL A 200 20.40 5.08 -6.10
CA VAL A 200 20.58 6.44 -6.67
C VAL A 200 22.03 6.82 -6.89
N SER A 201 23.01 5.98 -6.54
CA SER A 201 24.43 6.30 -6.71
C SER A 201 24.91 6.18 -8.16
N GLY A 202 24.19 5.44 -9.00
CA GLY A 202 24.67 5.04 -10.33
C GLY A 202 25.76 3.98 -10.31
N ASP A 203 26.28 3.58 -9.15
CA ASP A 203 27.31 2.55 -8.98
C ASP A 203 26.71 1.31 -8.27
N PRO A 204 26.50 0.20 -9.00
CA PRO A 204 26.03 -1.06 -8.40
C PRO A 204 26.99 -1.66 -7.35
N ALA A 205 28.29 -1.35 -7.41
CA ALA A 205 29.28 -1.84 -6.44
C ALA A 205 29.20 -1.08 -5.12
N ASN A 206 28.79 0.19 -5.15
CA ASN A 206 28.61 1.05 -3.98
C ASN A 206 27.22 1.69 -4.00
N PRO A 207 26.16 0.93 -3.70
CA PRO A 207 24.80 1.43 -3.82
C PRO A 207 24.45 2.42 -2.71
N VAL A 208 23.77 3.50 -3.10
CA VAL A 208 23.08 4.41 -2.18
C VAL A 208 21.59 4.15 -2.33
N TRP A 209 20.97 3.55 -1.32
CA TRP A 209 19.56 3.14 -1.38
C TRP A 209 18.62 4.27 -1.00
N LYS A 210 17.55 4.43 -1.76
CA LYS A 210 16.41 5.29 -1.44
C LYS A 210 15.11 4.52 -1.61
N ASP A 211 14.14 4.81 -0.75
CA ASP A 211 12.85 4.13 -0.76
C ASP A 211 12.04 4.51 -2.00
N ILE A 212 11.27 3.54 -2.50
CA ILE A 212 10.30 3.74 -3.57
C ILE A 212 9.06 2.88 -3.31
N LYS A 213 7.88 3.45 -3.53
CA LYS A 213 6.62 2.72 -3.50
C LYS A 213 6.13 2.52 -4.93
N ALA A 214 5.93 1.28 -5.34
CA ALA A 214 5.54 0.92 -6.71
C ALA A 214 4.38 -0.08 -6.74
N ASP A 215 3.38 0.21 -7.56
CA ASP A 215 2.34 -0.72 -8.01
C ASP A 215 2.65 -1.28 -9.41
N THR A 216 3.38 -0.50 -10.20
CA THR A 216 3.79 -0.84 -11.57
C THR A 216 5.29 -0.67 -11.75
N ILE A 217 5.88 -1.51 -12.61
CA ILE A 217 7.24 -1.35 -13.11
C ILE A 217 7.17 -1.18 -14.63
N CYS A 218 7.63 -0.03 -15.10
CA CYS A 218 7.62 0.41 -16.48
C CYS A 218 8.89 0.00 -17.22
N ILE A 219 8.69 -0.36 -18.48
CA ILE A 219 9.72 -0.55 -19.50
C ILE A 219 9.37 0.38 -20.66
N HIS A 220 10.35 1.02 -21.28
CA HIS A 220 10.12 1.81 -22.50
C HIS A 220 10.30 0.92 -23.73
N SER A 221 9.32 0.91 -24.65
CA SER A 221 9.41 0.07 -25.87
C SER A 221 10.52 0.52 -26.82
N ASP A 222 10.94 1.79 -26.73
CA ASP A 222 12.05 2.33 -27.51
C ASP A 222 13.42 1.84 -27.04
N SER A 223 13.50 1.15 -25.90
CA SER A 223 14.73 0.56 -25.37
C SER A 223 15.17 -0.68 -26.16
N PRO A 224 16.48 -0.83 -26.48
CA PRO A 224 16.99 -2.01 -27.18
C PRO A 224 16.80 -3.32 -26.40
N ILE A 225 16.63 -3.23 -25.07
CA ILE A 225 16.44 -4.39 -24.20
C ILE A 225 14.97 -4.68 -23.86
N ALA A 226 14.02 -3.89 -24.36
CA ALA A 226 12.64 -3.89 -23.87
C ALA A 226 11.99 -5.29 -23.88
N VAL A 227 12.09 -6.01 -25.00
CA VAL A 227 11.48 -7.33 -25.18
C VAL A 227 12.13 -8.36 -24.26
N GLU A 228 13.46 -8.47 -24.27
CA GLU A 228 14.18 -9.44 -23.42
C GLU A 228 13.96 -9.16 -21.93
N LEU A 229 13.93 -7.88 -21.55
CA LEU A 229 13.63 -7.46 -20.20
C LEU A 229 12.21 -7.87 -19.81
N ALA A 230 11.20 -7.61 -20.63
CA ALA A 230 9.81 -7.96 -20.34
C ALA A 230 9.61 -9.48 -20.16
N GLU A 231 10.25 -10.31 -21.00
CA GLU A 231 10.18 -11.77 -20.89
C GLU A 231 10.71 -12.28 -19.55
N LYS A 232 11.82 -11.72 -19.07
CA LYS A 232 12.46 -12.14 -17.81
C LYS A 232 11.84 -11.48 -16.58
N LEU A 233 11.34 -10.25 -16.72
CA LEU A 233 10.83 -9.43 -15.61
C LEU A 233 9.67 -10.12 -14.91
N ARG A 234 8.76 -10.72 -15.67
CA ARG A 234 7.64 -11.48 -15.08
C ARG A 234 8.11 -12.58 -14.13
N THR A 235 9.15 -13.32 -14.51
CA THR A 235 9.73 -14.37 -13.66
C THR A 235 10.31 -13.80 -12.36
N VAL A 236 11.01 -12.66 -12.44
CA VAL A 236 11.56 -11.96 -11.27
C VAL A 236 10.45 -11.51 -10.33
N LEU A 237 9.39 -10.88 -10.85
CA LEU A 237 8.27 -10.40 -10.04
C LEU A 237 7.48 -11.53 -9.40
N GLU A 238 7.25 -12.63 -10.13
CA GLU A 238 6.63 -13.83 -9.58
C GLU A 238 7.49 -14.48 -8.49
N ALA A 239 8.81 -14.52 -8.67
CA ALA A 239 9.76 -15.01 -7.67
C ALA A 239 9.81 -14.10 -6.44
N ALA A 240 9.80 -12.78 -6.62
CA ALA A 240 9.72 -11.80 -5.55
C ALA A 240 8.44 -11.97 -4.73
N GLN A 241 7.31 -12.18 -5.40
CA GLN A 241 6.04 -12.45 -4.73
C GLN A 241 6.04 -13.79 -3.99
N LYS A 242 6.59 -14.86 -4.59
CA LYS A 242 6.75 -16.16 -3.91
C LYS A 242 7.70 -16.05 -2.71
N ALA A 243 8.78 -15.29 -2.82
CA ALA A 243 9.69 -15.07 -1.72
C ALA A 243 9.08 -14.23 -0.60
N ALA A 244 8.28 -13.21 -0.92
CA ALA A 244 7.49 -12.49 0.07
C ALA A 244 6.50 -13.45 0.80
N ALA A 245 5.95 -14.44 0.08
CA ALA A 245 5.12 -15.48 0.67
C ALA A 245 5.93 -16.52 1.47
N ALA A 246 7.19 -16.79 1.10
CA ALA A 246 8.08 -17.75 1.74
C ALA A 246 8.90 -17.15 2.91
N ALA A 247 9.05 -15.83 2.97
CA ALA A 247 9.69 -15.08 4.05
C ALA A 247 8.78 -14.94 5.28
N GLY A 248 7.68 -15.67 5.34
CA GLY A 248 6.74 -15.66 6.46
C GLY A 248 6.74 -16.95 7.26
N VAL A 249 5.68 -17.15 8.03
CA VAL A 249 5.53 -18.31 8.92
C VAL A 249 5.18 -19.62 8.19
N ARG A 250 4.65 -19.55 6.97
CA ARG A 250 4.22 -20.75 6.23
C ARG A 250 5.41 -21.60 5.81
N GLY A 251 5.42 -22.88 6.19
CA GLY A 251 6.46 -23.85 5.83
C GLY A 251 7.76 -23.72 6.63
N ASN A 252 7.94 -22.63 7.39
CA ASN A 252 9.13 -22.40 8.23
C ASN A 252 8.91 -22.75 9.70
N ILE A 253 7.65 -22.84 10.13
CA ILE A 253 7.29 -23.24 11.50
C ILE A 253 6.27 -24.37 11.50
N ARG A 254 6.24 -25.10 12.62
CA ARG A 254 5.20 -26.07 12.96
C ARG A 254 4.53 -25.66 14.26
N LEU A 255 3.20 -25.69 14.28
CA LEU A 255 2.45 -25.53 15.53
C LEU A 255 2.40 -26.89 16.23
N VAL A 256 3.14 -27.04 17.32
CA VAL A 256 3.11 -28.24 18.17
C VAL A 256 1.80 -28.28 18.96
N ARG A 257 1.39 -27.12 19.48
CA ARG A 257 0.03 -26.87 19.97
C ARG A 257 -0.55 -25.69 19.18
N PRO A 258 -1.75 -25.82 18.59
CA PRO A 258 -2.26 -24.82 17.66
C PRO A 258 -2.64 -23.50 18.33
N GLY A 259 -3.00 -23.50 19.62
CA GLY A 259 -3.55 -22.31 20.28
C GLY A 259 -4.79 -21.76 19.56
N PHE A 260 -5.05 -20.46 19.71
CA PHE A 260 -6.02 -19.75 18.88
C PHE A 260 -5.27 -18.69 18.07
N CYS A 261 -4.73 -19.12 16.94
CA CYS A 261 -3.93 -18.28 16.05
C CYS A 261 -4.19 -18.62 14.58
N GLY A 262 -3.80 -17.72 13.69
CA GLY A 262 -3.93 -17.89 12.24
C GLY A 262 -2.93 -17.05 11.49
N THR A 263 -2.63 -17.42 10.24
CA THR A 263 -1.80 -16.56 9.39
C THR A 263 -2.59 -15.32 8.97
N ALA A 264 -2.01 -14.15 9.16
CA ALA A 264 -2.57 -12.88 8.71
C ALA A 264 -1.55 -12.12 7.86
N GLY A 265 -2.03 -11.43 6.83
CA GLY A 265 -1.29 -10.42 6.07
C GLY A 265 -2.03 -9.09 6.15
N LEU A 266 -1.64 -8.11 5.32
CA LEU A 266 -2.40 -6.87 5.21
C LEU A 266 -3.79 -7.10 4.58
N PRO A 267 -4.80 -6.29 4.95
CA PRO A 267 -6.12 -6.30 4.31
C PRO A 267 -6.02 -6.09 2.79
N VAL A 268 -6.89 -6.78 2.04
CA VAL A 268 -6.95 -6.67 0.57
C VAL A 268 -8.18 -5.88 0.15
N TYR A 269 -7.96 -4.63 -0.28
CA TYR A 269 -9.02 -3.76 -0.78
C TYR A 269 -9.23 -3.91 -2.29
N GLY A 270 -10.37 -3.39 -2.80
CA GLY A 270 -10.70 -3.37 -4.23
C GLY A 270 -11.62 -4.50 -4.71
N ARG A 271 -12.23 -5.27 -3.80
CA ARG A 271 -13.20 -6.34 -4.12
C ARG A 271 -14.50 -6.24 -3.34
N GLN A 272 -14.72 -5.11 -2.68
CA GLN A 272 -15.88 -4.90 -1.80
C GLN A 272 -17.18 -4.73 -2.57
N ASP A 273 -17.09 -4.27 -3.82
CA ASP A 273 -18.17 -4.17 -4.80
C ASP A 273 -18.80 -5.53 -5.12
N VAL A 274 -18.01 -6.61 -5.11
CA VAL A 274 -18.48 -7.99 -5.29
C VAL A 274 -18.70 -8.74 -3.97
N GLY A 275 -18.79 -8.01 -2.85
CA GLY A 275 -19.15 -8.59 -1.54
C GLY A 275 -17.99 -9.25 -0.77
N ILE A 276 -16.74 -9.04 -1.18
CA ILE A 276 -15.57 -9.63 -0.50
C ILE A 276 -15.02 -8.65 0.54
N SER A 277 -14.94 -9.12 1.80
CA SER A 277 -14.36 -8.35 2.92
C SER A 277 -12.84 -8.16 2.77
N PRO A 278 -12.27 -7.01 3.23
CA PRO A 278 -10.81 -6.82 3.21
C PRO A 278 -10.03 -7.90 3.98
N ALA A 279 -10.58 -8.36 5.11
CA ALA A 279 -9.94 -9.28 6.05
C ALA A 279 -8.52 -8.81 6.46
N GLY A 280 -7.61 -9.73 6.76
CA GLY A 280 -6.23 -9.42 7.14
C GLY A 280 -6.04 -9.24 8.64
N ALA A 281 -4.88 -8.71 9.02
CA ALA A 281 -4.51 -8.50 10.41
C ALA A 281 -5.40 -7.46 11.09
N MET A 282 -5.81 -7.75 12.32
CA MET A 282 -6.60 -6.82 13.13
C MET A 282 -5.79 -5.58 13.54
N ASP A 283 -4.53 -5.77 13.93
CA ASP A 283 -3.53 -4.73 14.19
C ASP A 283 -2.47 -4.76 13.08
N CYS A 284 -2.72 -3.98 12.03
CA CYS A 284 -1.80 -3.91 10.88
C CYS A 284 -0.46 -3.26 11.25
N PHE A 285 -0.44 -2.33 12.20
CA PHE A 285 0.77 -1.69 12.68
C PHE A 285 1.72 -2.70 13.33
N ALA A 286 1.22 -3.55 14.23
CA ALA A 286 2.02 -4.59 14.88
C ALA A 286 2.58 -5.59 13.86
N LEU A 287 1.76 -6.04 12.90
CA LEU A 287 2.21 -6.91 11.81
C LEU A 287 3.33 -6.26 10.98
N ARG A 288 3.11 -5.04 10.49
CA ARG A 288 4.08 -4.33 9.65
C ARG A 288 5.38 -4.11 10.40
N ARG A 289 5.29 -3.69 11.65
CA ARG A 289 6.44 -3.51 12.53
C ARG A 289 7.26 -4.78 12.70
N GLY A 290 6.62 -5.91 12.98
CA GLY A 290 7.31 -7.20 13.14
C GLY A 290 8.04 -7.62 11.87
N ASN A 291 7.43 -7.40 10.70
CA ASN A 291 8.05 -7.67 9.41
C ASN A 291 9.21 -6.72 9.09
N LEU A 292 9.02 -5.41 9.26
CA LEU A 292 10.04 -4.40 8.98
C LEU A 292 11.29 -4.61 9.86
N MET A 293 11.10 -4.93 11.15
CA MET A 293 12.20 -5.28 12.05
C MET A 293 13.05 -6.47 11.58
N LEU A 294 12.45 -7.39 10.82
CA LEU A 294 13.15 -8.54 10.22
C LEU A 294 13.65 -8.23 8.81
N GLY A 295 13.38 -7.05 8.26
CA GLY A 295 13.60 -6.65 6.87
C GLY A 295 12.74 -7.42 5.87
N ASN A 296 11.62 -8.00 6.32
CA ASN A 296 10.61 -8.60 5.44
C ASN A 296 9.82 -7.50 4.74
N PRO A 297 9.18 -7.79 3.59
CA PRO A 297 8.13 -6.92 3.06
C PRO A 297 7.09 -6.63 4.15
N GLU A 298 6.69 -5.37 4.31
CA GLU A 298 5.85 -4.95 5.44
C GLU A 298 4.54 -5.76 5.58
N GLY A 299 3.97 -6.20 4.46
CA GLY A 299 2.75 -7.02 4.43
C GLY A 299 2.96 -8.52 4.41
N ALA A 300 4.19 -9.00 4.66
CA ALA A 300 4.49 -10.43 4.65
C ALA A 300 3.61 -11.19 5.67
N PRO A 301 3.16 -12.42 5.36
CA PRO A 301 2.29 -13.16 6.26
C PRO A 301 2.97 -13.50 7.59
N ALA A 302 2.36 -13.06 8.69
CA ALA A 302 2.78 -13.35 10.06
C ALA A 302 1.74 -14.25 10.75
N LEU A 303 2.12 -14.85 11.88
CA LEU A 303 1.17 -15.57 12.73
C LEU A 303 0.52 -14.59 13.71
N GLU A 304 -0.78 -14.37 13.54
CA GLU A 304 -1.61 -13.57 14.44
C GLU A 304 -2.16 -14.47 15.56
N ILE A 305 -1.78 -14.16 16.80
CA ILE A 305 -1.97 -14.98 18.00
C ILE A 305 -2.95 -14.29 18.93
N VAL A 306 -4.12 -14.91 19.14
CA VAL A 306 -5.11 -14.50 20.14
C VAL A 306 -5.03 -15.40 21.38
N GLY A 307 -4.89 -16.71 21.18
CA GLY A 307 -4.59 -17.69 22.24
C GLY A 307 -3.23 -18.35 21.97
N PRO A 308 -2.37 -18.50 22.99
CA PRO A 308 -0.97 -18.90 22.83
C PRO A 308 -0.82 -20.28 22.16
N PRO A 309 -0.07 -20.40 21.04
CA PRO A 309 0.35 -21.68 20.49
C PRO A 309 1.61 -22.23 21.20
N GLU A 310 2.10 -23.39 20.78
CA GLU A 310 3.52 -23.77 20.91
C GLU A 310 4.09 -23.86 19.50
N ILE A 311 5.15 -23.12 19.22
CA ILE A 311 5.73 -23.00 17.88
C ILE A 311 7.08 -23.69 17.87
N GLU A 312 7.30 -24.59 16.92
CA GLU A 312 8.61 -25.15 16.62
C GLU A 312 9.15 -24.54 15.32
N LEU A 313 10.43 -24.15 15.35
CA LEU A 313 11.13 -23.60 14.21
C LEU A 313 11.67 -24.75 13.36
N LEU A 314 11.28 -24.80 12.08
CA LEU A 314 11.69 -25.88 11.17
C LEU A 314 12.95 -25.52 10.38
N THR A 315 13.26 -24.23 10.28
CA THR A 315 14.42 -23.71 9.54
C THR A 315 15.17 -22.69 10.40
N PRO A 316 16.51 -22.59 10.26
CA PRO A 316 17.27 -21.52 10.90
C PRO A 316 16.85 -20.14 10.37
N GLY A 317 16.82 -19.14 11.25
CA GLY A 317 16.40 -17.80 10.88
C GLY A 317 16.23 -16.87 12.07
N ARG A 318 15.40 -15.85 11.88
CA ARG A 318 15.13 -14.81 12.86
C ARG A 318 13.64 -14.63 13.07
N PHE A 319 13.25 -14.21 14.27
CA PHE A 319 11.87 -13.91 14.57
C PHE A 319 11.73 -12.68 15.48
N ALA A 320 10.52 -12.12 15.50
CA ALA A 320 10.15 -11.04 16.40
C ALA A 320 8.69 -11.20 16.84
N LEU A 321 8.41 -10.79 18.09
CA LEU A 321 7.07 -10.67 18.64
C LEU A 321 6.65 -9.20 18.72
N THR A 322 5.43 -8.88 18.29
CA THR A 322 4.86 -7.53 18.36
C THR A 322 3.38 -7.57 18.76
N GLY A 323 2.76 -6.41 19.01
CA GLY A 323 1.37 -6.31 19.46
C GLY A 323 1.23 -6.46 20.98
N ALA A 324 0.20 -7.16 21.42
CA ALA A 324 -0.06 -7.43 22.84
C ALA A 324 1.10 -8.17 23.50
N ALA A 325 1.56 -7.69 24.66
CA ALA A 325 2.62 -8.31 25.43
C ALA A 325 2.18 -9.67 26.00
N LEU A 326 2.55 -10.71 25.28
CA LEU A 326 2.37 -12.12 25.64
C LEU A 326 3.72 -12.68 26.05
N GLU A 327 3.81 -13.16 27.29
CA GLU A 327 5.04 -13.75 27.82
C GLU A 327 5.47 -14.92 26.95
N ALA A 328 6.76 -14.98 26.61
CA ALA A 328 7.29 -15.95 25.69
C ALA A 328 8.68 -16.43 26.14
N THR A 329 8.95 -17.70 25.90
CA THR A 329 10.23 -18.35 26.22
C THR A 329 10.67 -19.18 25.03
N LEU A 330 11.87 -18.91 24.53
CA LEU A 330 12.56 -19.73 23.56
C LEU A 330 13.29 -20.86 24.29
N VAL A 331 12.98 -22.08 23.92
CA VAL A 331 13.61 -23.32 24.39
C VAL A 331 14.47 -23.84 23.24
N ARG A 332 15.79 -23.85 23.44
CA ARG A 332 16.76 -24.36 22.47
C ARG A 332 16.68 -25.88 22.39
N ALA A 333 17.20 -26.44 21.30
CA ALA A 333 17.26 -27.90 21.10
C ALA A 333 18.05 -28.64 22.19
N ASP A 334 19.02 -27.99 22.84
CA ASP A 334 19.79 -28.52 23.98
C ASP A 334 19.07 -28.39 25.33
N GLY A 335 17.87 -27.78 25.35
CA GLY A 335 17.06 -27.55 26.54
C GLY A 335 17.30 -26.20 27.22
N ALA A 336 18.25 -25.38 26.78
CA ALA A 336 18.47 -24.04 27.32
C ALA A 336 17.24 -23.14 27.10
N LYS A 337 16.91 -22.32 28.10
CA LYS A 337 15.73 -21.44 28.07
C LYS A 337 16.13 -19.97 28.09
N MET A 338 15.41 -19.16 27.31
CA MET A 338 15.63 -17.73 27.21
C MET A 338 14.28 -17.00 27.14
N GLU A 339 14.13 -15.94 27.92
CA GLU A 339 12.96 -15.07 27.82
C GLU A 339 12.99 -14.27 26.52
N VAL A 340 11.82 -14.09 25.92
CA VAL A 340 11.64 -13.38 24.65
C VAL A 340 10.84 -12.11 24.89
N ASP A 341 11.52 -10.99 24.74
CA ASP A 341 10.94 -9.67 24.77
C ASP A 341 10.20 -9.37 23.47
N HIS A 342 9.09 -8.65 23.59
CA HIS A 342 8.44 -8.08 22.41
C HIS A 342 9.29 -6.95 21.86
N SER A 343 9.18 -6.73 20.56
CA SER A 343 9.86 -5.65 19.85
C SER A 343 11.38 -5.78 19.83
N ARG A 344 11.87 -7.01 19.82
CA ARG A 344 13.29 -7.36 19.65
C ARG A 344 13.42 -8.51 18.65
N VAL A 345 14.51 -8.52 17.89
CA VAL A 345 14.84 -9.60 16.94
C VAL A 345 15.66 -10.68 17.63
N TYR A 346 15.26 -11.93 17.45
CA TYR A 346 15.94 -13.10 18.00
C TYR A 346 16.39 -14.06 16.90
N GLU A 347 17.57 -14.64 17.07
CA GLU A 347 18.07 -15.75 16.24
C GLU A 347 17.51 -17.09 16.74
N ALA A 348 17.06 -17.92 15.81
CA ALA A 348 16.56 -19.26 16.05
C ALA A 348 17.21 -20.27 15.11
N GLU A 349 17.45 -21.46 15.64
CA GLU A 349 17.91 -22.62 14.88
C GLU A 349 16.74 -23.59 14.65
N ALA A 350 16.90 -24.49 13.68
CA ALA A 350 15.92 -25.55 13.47
C ALA A 350 15.84 -26.46 14.71
N GLY A 351 14.62 -26.77 15.15
CA GLY A 351 14.35 -27.55 16.36
C GLY A 351 14.13 -26.70 17.61
N ASP A 352 14.45 -25.40 17.59
CA ASP A 352 14.08 -24.48 18.67
C ASP A 352 12.56 -24.41 18.81
N ARG A 353 12.09 -24.14 20.03
CA ARG A 353 10.66 -24.01 20.34
C ARG A 353 10.35 -22.73 21.08
N LEU A 354 9.31 -22.04 20.64
CA LEU A 354 8.72 -20.90 21.33
C LEU A 354 7.48 -21.36 22.08
N THR A 355 7.54 -21.20 23.40
CA THR A 355 6.44 -21.45 24.33
C THR A 355 5.95 -20.13 24.91
N PHE A 356 4.68 -20.07 25.31
CA PHE A 356 4.07 -18.82 25.76
C PHE A 356 3.38 -18.99 27.12
N GLY A 357 3.39 -17.93 27.91
CA GLY A 357 2.80 -17.84 29.24
C GLY A 357 1.56 -16.95 29.28
N GLY A 358 1.47 -16.11 30.31
CA GLY A 358 0.36 -15.19 30.50
C GLY A 358 0.40 -14.00 29.54
N ARG A 359 -0.77 -13.42 29.27
CA ARG A 359 -0.87 -12.10 28.64
C ARG A 359 -1.11 -11.04 29.70
N ARG A 360 -0.35 -9.95 29.66
CA ARG A 360 -0.52 -8.84 30.60
C ARG A 360 -1.64 -7.88 30.18
N TYR A 361 -1.59 -7.41 28.93
CA TYR A 361 -2.57 -6.49 28.34
C TYR A 361 -2.65 -6.68 26.82
N GLY A 362 -3.74 -6.23 26.20
CA GLY A 362 -4.01 -6.38 24.78
C GLY A 362 -4.70 -7.68 24.42
N MET A 363 -4.90 -7.93 23.13
CA MET A 363 -5.58 -9.13 22.62
C MET A 363 -4.82 -9.83 21.49
N TYR A 364 -4.20 -9.11 20.56
CA TYR A 364 -3.52 -9.70 19.40
C TYR A 364 -2.01 -9.52 19.49
N THR A 365 -1.30 -10.64 19.49
CA THR A 365 0.15 -10.74 19.37
C THR A 365 0.51 -11.21 17.96
N TYR A 366 1.61 -10.73 17.38
CA TYR A 366 2.09 -11.17 16.07
C TYR A 366 3.46 -11.79 16.21
N PHE A 367 3.62 -12.99 15.63
CA PHE A 367 4.91 -13.64 15.45
C PHE A 367 5.29 -13.53 13.98
N SER A 368 6.36 -12.78 13.71
CA SER A 368 6.97 -12.64 12.38
C SER A 368 8.24 -13.48 12.33
N PHE A 369 8.56 -14.07 11.18
CA PHE A 369 9.73 -14.92 11.00
C PHE A 369 10.44 -14.60 9.69
N ARG A 370 11.74 -14.83 9.59
CA ARG A 370 12.54 -14.76 8.36
C ARG A 370 13.62 -15.84 8.38
N GLY A 371 13.65 -16.72 7.37
CA GLY A 371 14.70 -17.73 7.24
C GLY A 371 16.09 -17.14 6.92
N ARG A 372 17.16 -17.79 7.39
CA ARG A 372 18.56 -17.34 7.25
C ARG A 372 18.99 -17.15 5.79
N ALA A 373 18.50 -18.01 4.87
CA ALA A 373 18.79 -17.91 3.44
C ALA A 373 18.28 -16.61 2.78
N GLY A 374 17.41 -15.85 3.45
CA GLY A 374 16.83 -14.62 2.92
C GLY A 374 17.71 -13.37 3.02
N GLY A 375 18.89 -13.42 3.65
CA GLY A 375 19.69 -12.22 3.98
C GLY A 375 18.97 -11.29 4.98
N GLY A 376 19.41 -10.03 5.10
CA GLY A 376 18.74 -8.98 5.92
C GLY A 376 19.61 -8.39 7.03
N PRO A 377 19.26 -7.21 7.57
CA PRO A 377 20.07 -6.50 8.57
C PRO A 377 20.35 -7.38 9.79
N PRO A 378 21.51 -7.28 10.45
CA PRO A 378 21.82 -8.07 11.64
C PRO A 378 20.74 -7.88 12.72
N PRO A 379 20.56 -8.84 13.65
CA PRO A 379 19.60 -8.68 14.74
C PRO A 379 19.82 -7.32 15.42
N GLY A 380 18.81 -6.47 15.31
CA GLY A 380 18.86 -5.10 15.79
C GLY A 380 18.55 -4.99 17.29
N GLU A 381 18.79 -3.81 17.83
CA GLU A 381 18.35 -3.44 19.17
C GLU A 381 16.81 -3.49 19.28
N ALA A 382 16.31 -3.65 20.50
CA ALA A 382 14.88 -3.62 20.74
C ALA A 382 14.34 -2.21 20.42
N VAL A 383 13.33 -2.11 19.54
CA VAL A 383 12.67 -0.84 19.25
C VAL A 383 11.36 -0.80 20.02
N PRO A 384 11.27 -0.17 21.21
CA PRO A 384 10.06 -0.24 22.04
C PRO A 384 8.86 0.45 21.37
N PHE A 385 7.63 0.03 21.69
CA PHE A 385 6.43 0.61 21.08
C PHE A 385 6.36 2.13 21.29
N VAL A 386 6.79 2.63 22.45
CA VAL A 386 6.83 4.07 22.76
C VAL A 386 7.67 4.89 21.77
N ALA A 387 8.73 4.31 21.18
CA ALA A 387 9.57 5.00 20.20
C ALA A 387 8.87 5.21 18.84
N VAL A 388 7.86 4.38 18.56
CA VAL A 388 7.09 4.36 17.30
C VAL A 388 5.59 4.63 17.51
N GLY A 389 5.18 4.93 18.74
CA GLY A 389 3.79 5.11 19.16
C GLY A 389 3.34 6.56 19.23
N GLY A 390 4.16 7.53 18.82
CA GLY A 390 3.89 8.98 18.98
C GLY A 390 2.65 9.52 18.25
N TRP A 391 1.97 8.69 17.47
CA TRP A 391 0.72 9.02 16.78
C TRP A 391 -0.53 8.70 17.61
N THR A 392 -0.43 7.88 18.67
CA THR A 392 -1.57 7.50 19.51
C THR A 392 -2.03 8.68 20.38
N ASP A 393 -3.29 8.66 20.83
CA ASP A 393 -3.75 9.61 21.84
C ASP A 393 -3.12 9.27 23.20
N PRO A 394 -2.50 10.23 23.91
CA PRO A 394 -1.82 9.96 25.18
C PRO A 394 -2.77 9.51 26.29
N ASN A 395 -4.08 9.79 26.17
CA ASN A 395 -5.11 9.33 27.12
C ASN A 395 -5.77 8.02 26.69
N GLY A 396 -5.29 7.37 25.62
CA GLY A 396 -5.83 6.10 25.12
C GLY A 396 -7.24 6.21 24.55
N ARG A 397 -7.66 7.40 24.09
CA ARG A 397 -8.98 7.60 23.47
C ARG A 397 -8.93 7.30 21.97
N ILE A 398 -10.05 6.86 21.42
CA ILE A 398 -10.22 6.55 20.00
C ILE A 398 -10.84 7.74 19.25
N ARG A 399 -10.18 8.13 18.16
CA ARG A 399 -10.57 9.30 17.36
C ARG A 399 -11.58 8.91 16.29
N VAL A 400 -12.64 9.72 16.16
CA VAL A 400 -13.70 9.51 15.17
C VAL A 400 -13.97 10.75 14.33
N LEU A 401 -14.46 10.53 13.12
CA LEU A 401 -15.06 11.52 12.24
C LEU A 401 -16.59 11.35 12.25
N PRO A 402 -17.38 12.42 12.04
CA PRO A 402 -18.80 12.31 11.77
C PRO A 402 -19.07 11.38 10.57
N GLY A 403 -19.98 10.43 10.72
CA GLY A 403 -20.43 9.56 9.63
C GLY A 403 -21.51 10.23 8.75
N PRO A 404 -21.89 9.59 7.62
CA PRO A 404 -22.89 10.14 6.71
C PRO A 404 -24.25 10.42 7.39
N GLU A 405 -24.67 9.55 8.31
CA GLU A 405 -25.93 9.69 9.05
C GLU A 405 -25.72 10.35 10.42
N TYR A 406 -24.60 11.02 10.68
CA TYR A 406 -24.32 11.71 11.96
C TYR A 406 -25.44 12.68 12.37
N LYS A 407 -26.05 13.37 11.39
CA LYS A 407 -27.15 14.32 11.63
C LYS A 407 -28.44 13.65 12.12
N CYS A 408 -28.54 12.31 12.13
CA CYS A 408 -29.67 11.61 12.74
C CYS A 408 -29.65 11.68 14.27
N LEU A 409 -28.47 11.90 14.85
CA LEU A 409 -28.28 11.94 16.30
C LEU A 409 -28.94 13.17 16.89
N ARG A 410 -29.84 12.98 17.86
CA ARG A 410 -30.50 14.11 18.54
C ARG A 410 -29.56 14.85 19.48
N GLN A 411 -28.68 14.11 20.15
CA GLN A 411 -27.69 14.64 21.09
C GLN A 411 -26.31 14.01 20.83
N PRO A 412 -25.59 14.42 19.77
CA PRO A 412 -24.31 13.81 19.41
C PRO A 412 -23.27 13.87 20.54
N ALA A 413 -23.29 14.94 21.34
CA ALA A 413 -22.40 15.12 22.50
C ALA A 413 -22.51 13.98 23.51
N GLN A 414 -23.68 13.33 23.62
CA GLN A 414 -23.92 12.21 24.53
C GLN A 414 -22.95 11.05 24.25
N PHE A 415 -22.68 10.76 22.98
CA PHE A 415 -21.77 9.68 22.59
C PHE A 415 -20.37 9.83 23.19
N PHE A 416 -19.89 11.07 23.35
CA PHE A 416 -18.52 11.34 23.83
C PHE A 416 -18.41 11.36 25.36
N ILE A 417 -19.52 11.56 26.07
CA ILE A 417 -19.55 11.56 27.54
C ILE A 417 -20.03 10.22 28.12
N THR A 418 -20.73 9.40 27.33
CA THR A 418 -21.14 8.04 27.74
C THR A 418 -19.91 7.16 27.98
N GLN A 419 -19.92 6.44 29.10
CA GLN A 419 -18.90 5.46 29.44
C GLN A 419 -19.15 4.17 28.68
N TRP A 420 -18.61 4.08 27.47
CA TRP A 420 -18.71 2.87 26.65
C TRP A 420 -17.81 1.76 27.18
N ARG A 421 -18.32 0.53 27.06
CA ARG A 421 -17.54 -0.70 27.26
C ARG A 421 -17.70 -1.60 26.06
N THR A 422 -16.62 -2.28 25.69
CA THR A 422 -16.69 -3.39 24.73
C THR A 422 -17.48 -4.55 25.35
N THR A 423 -18.14 -5.35 24.53
CA THR A 423 -18.94 -6.49 25.00
C THR A 423 -18.33 -7.83 24.61
N VAL A 424 -18.81 -8.92 25.21
CA VAL A 424 -18.42 -10.30 24.85
C VAL A 424 -18.91 -10.72 23.45
N LYS A 425 -19.81 -9.96 22.83
CA LYS A 425 -20.34 -10.20 21.48
C LYS A 425 -19.49 -9.57 20.38
N MET A 426 -18.21 -9.28 20.67
CA MET A 426 -17.26 -8.75 19.69
C MET A 426 -16.50 -9.88 18.99
N ASP A 427 -16.17 -9.68 17.72
CA ASP A 427 -15.36 -10.59 16.91
C ASP A 427 -14.53 -9.78 15.90
N ARG A 428 -14.02 -10.43 14.84
CA ARG A 428 -13.24 -9.76 13.80
C ARG A 428 -14.10 -8.93 12.83
N MET A 429 -15.42 -9.13 12.82
CA MET A 429 -16.36 -8.37 11.99
C MET A 429 -16.76 -7.07 12.67
N GLY A 430 -17.00 -7.09 13.99
CA GLY A 430 -17.38 -5.89 14.71
C GLY A 430 -17.21 -5.93 16.23
N MET A 431 -17.00 -4.76 16.80
CA MET A 431 -16.92 -4.51 18.23
C MET A 431 -18.20 -3.82 18.71
N ARG A 432 -19.05 -4.57 19.42
CA ARG A 432 -20.28 -4.04 20.02
C ARG A 432 -19.99 -3.33 21.33
N LEU A 433 -20.61 -2.17 21.52
CA LEU A 433 -20.47 -1.33 22.70
C LEU A 433 -21.74 -1.36 23.55
N SER A 434 -21.57 -1.35 24.87
CA SER A 434 -22.64 -1.10 25.83
C SER A 434 -22.29 0.11 26.69
N GLY A 435 -23.28 0.95 26.99
CA GLY A 435 -23.10 2.17 27.75
C GLY A 435 -24.43 2.82 28.04
N GLU A 436 -24.55 3.46 29.21
CA GLU A 436 -25.74 4.18 29.65
C GLU A 436 -25.40 5.64 30.01
N PRO A 437 -26.23 6.63 29.62
CA PRO A 437 -27.37 6.45 28.72
C PRO A 437 -26.89 6.13 27.29
N GLY A 438 -27.73 5.41 26.56
CA GLY A 438 -27.51 5.11 25.14
C GLY A 438 -27.54 6.37 24.25
N VAL A 439 -27.59 6.14 22.93
CA VAL A 439 -27.59 7.21 21.93
C VAL A 439 -28.94 7.24 21.22
N ASP A 440 -29.57 8.42 21.20
CA ASP A 440 -30.84 8.65 20.49
C ASP A 440 -30.60 9.10 19.04
N CYS A 441 -31.21 8.39 18.08
CA CYS A 441 -31.17 8.69 16.65
C CYS A 441 -32.60 8.65 16.08
N ASN A 442 -32.93 9.64 15.24
CA ASN A 442 -34.23 9.76 14.59
C ASN A 442 -34.39 8.87 13.33
N MET A 443 -33.48 7.92 13.13
CA MET A 443 -33.43 7.05 11.95
C MET A 443 -33.40 5.59 12.39
N GLY A 444 -34.31 4.79 11.83
CA GLY A 444 -34.34 3.34 12.00
C GLY A 444 -33.45 2.64 10.96
N ASN A 445 -33.99 1.63 10.29
CA ASN A 445 -33.30 0.95 9.20
C ASN A 445 -33.19 1.85 7.96
N MET A 446 -32.06 1.76 7.26
CA MET A 446 -31.79 2.43 5.98
C MET A 446 -31.67 1.43 4.84
N ILE A 447 -31.81 1.91 3.60
CA ILE A 447 -31.39 1.15 2.41
C ILE A 447 -29.92 0.81 2.58
N SER A 448 -29.54 -0.45 2.32
CA SER A 448 -28.17 -0.92 2.48
C SER A 448 -27.18 -0.02 1.75
N GLY A 449 -26.25 0.57 2.50
CA GLY A 449 -25.19 1.42 2.00
C GLY A 449 -23.82 0.77 2.19
N ALA A 450 -22.82 1.24 1.43
CA ALA A 450 -21.45 0.83 1.62
C ALA A 450 -20.96 1.20 3.03
N VAL A 451 -20.13 0.32 3.61
CA VAL A 451 -19.51 0.53 4.92
C VAL A 451 -17.99 0.45 4.81
N ALA A 452 -17.28 1.12 5.73
CA ALA A 452 -15.83 1.25 5.79
C ALA A 452 -15.26 0.65 7.08
N ASP A 453 -13.93 0.50 7.15
CA ASP A 453 -13.28 0.05 8.39
C ASP A 453 -13.50 1.16 9.42
N GLY A 454 -13.90 0.78 10.64
CA GLY A 454 -14.16 1.73 11.70
C GLY A 454 -15.53 2.40 11.63
N THR A 455 -16.37 2.07 10.65
CA THR A 455 -17.74 2.60 10.61
C THR A 455 -18.47 2.20 11.89
N VAL A 456 -18.99 3.20 12.61
CA VAL A 456 -19.79 3.02 13.82
C VAL A 456 -21.25 3.05 13.40
N GLN A 457 -21.87 1.88 13.39
CA GLN A 457 -23.30 1.75 13.11
C GLN A 457 -24.10 1.79 14.40
N LEU A 458 -25.24 2.47 14.39
CA LEU A 458 -26.18 2.42 15.50
C LEU A 458 -27.22 1.32 15.25
N THR A 459 -27.10 0.21 15.96
CA THR A 459 -28.06 -0.90 15.90
C THR A 459 -29.10 -0.76 17.01
N PRO A 460 -30.23 -1.52 16.98
CA PRO A 460 -31.19 -1.54 18.07
C PRO A 460 -30.59 -1.91 19.43
N ASP A 461 -29.53 -2.74 19.44
CA ASP A 461 -28.83 -3.18 20.65
C ASP A 461 -27.73 -2.21 21.12
N GLY A 462 -27.56 -1.08 20.43
CA GLY A 462 -26.49 -0.10 20.66
C GLY A 462 -25.46 -0.01 19.54
N PRO A 463 -24.38 0.79 19.73
CA PRO A 463 -23.37 1.01 18.70
C PRO A 463 -22.52 -0.25 18.43
N ILE A 464 -22.18 -0.47 17.16
CA ILE A 464 -21.18 -1.46 16.72
C ILE A 464 -20.14 -0.78 15.84
N ILE A 465 -18.86 -0.99 16.14
CA ILE A 465 -17.75 -0.55 15.31
C ILE A 465 -17.39 -1.69 14.36
N LEU A 466 -17.44 -1.46 13.05
CA LEU A 466 -17.09 -2.46 12.06
C LEU A 466 -15.56 -2.58 11.92
N LEU A 467 -15.06 -3.82 11.96
CA LEU A 467 -13.64 -4.13 11.92
C LEU A 467 -13.25 -4.77 10.57
N ARG A 468 -12.04 -5.34 10.47
CA ARG A 468 -11.42 -5.73 9.20
C ARG A 468 -12.14 -6.85 8.44
N HIS A 469 -12.89 -7.71 9.14
CA HIS A 469 -13.67 -8.79 8.53
C HIS A 469 -15.15 -8.44 8.31
N ARG A 470 -15.53 -7.16 8.43
CA ARG A 470 -16.93 -6.75 8.26
C ARG A 470 -17.53 -7.14 6.90
N GLN A 471 -18.84 -7.12 6.84
CA GLN A 471 -19.63 -7.05 5.61
C GLN A 471 -19.29 -5.81 4.77
N THR A 472 -19.54 -5.85 3.46
CA THR A 472 -19.25 -4.73 2.55
C THR A 472 -20.34 -3.66 2.54
N THR A 473 -21.58 -4.05 2.87
CA THR A 473 -22.76 -3.17 2.94
C THR A 473 -23.54 -3.37 4.24
N GLY A 474 -24.19 -2.33 4.75
CA GLY A 474 -25.03 -2.42 5.96
C GLY A 474 -26.26 -1.50 5.90
N GLY A 475 -27.33 -1.89 6.59
CA GLY A 475 -28.62 -1.19 6.62
C GLY A 475 -28.90 -0.40 7.91
N TYR A 476 -27.88 -0.10 8.70
CA TYR A 476 -27.98 0.69 9.94
C TYR A 476 -27.30 2.05 9.80
N PRO A 477 -27.81 3.11 10.46
CA PRO A 477 -27.25 4.46 10.40
C PRO A 477 -25.77 4.47 10.77
N ARG A 478 -24.92 5.09 9.92
CA ARG A 478 -23.47 5.19 10.11
C ARG A 478 -23.17 6.54 10.75
N ILE A 479 -23.16 6.55 12.08
CA ILE A 479 -23.14 7.78 12.87
C ILE A 479 -21.73 8.37 13.02
N PHE A 480 -20.71 7.53 13.04
CA PHE A 480 -19.30 7.93 13.09
C PHE A 480 -18.44 7.00 12.23
N ASN A 481 -17.20 7.40 11.97
CA ASN A 481 -16.16 6.50 11.49
C ASN A 481 -14.89 6.70 12.32
N VAL A 482 -14.36 5.63 12.92
CA VAL A 482 -13.04 5.63 13.54
C VAL A 482 -11.99 5.93 12.48
N ILE A 483 -11.02 6.78 12.79
CA ILE A 483 -9.97 7.12 11.83
C ILE A 483 -9.10 5.89 11.53
N SER A 484 -8.58 5.79 10.31
CA SER A 484 -7.76 4.64 9.89
C SER A 484 -6.53 4.41 10.78
N ALA A 485 -5.96 5.48 11.34
CA ALA A 485 -4.84 5.39 12.28
C ALA A 485 -5.19 4.61 13.55
N ASP A 486 -6.42 4.74 14.06
CA ASP A 486 -6.84 4.16 15.35
C ASP A 486 -7.45 2.76 15.21
N MET A 487 -7.68 2.29 13.98
CA MET A 487 -8.19 0.94 13.72
C MET A 487 -7.35 -0.16 14.37
N ASP A 488 -6.03 0.01 14.38
CA ASP A 488 -5.12 -0.97 14.94
C ASP A 488 -5.15 -0.97 16.49
N LEU A 489 -5.53 0.16 17.11
CA LEU A 489 -5.71 0.25 18.56
C LEU A 489 -6.97 -0.51 19.01
N LEU A 490 -8.04 -0.48 18.20
CA LEU A 490 -9.26 -1.24 18.48
C LEU A 490 -9.01 -2.74 18.60
N ALA A 491 -8.06 -3.28 17.85
CA ALA A 491 -7.71 -4.69 17.92
C ALA A 491 -7.28 -5.11 19.34
N GLN A 492 -6.69 -4.20 20.12
CA GLN A 492 -6.11 -4.54 21.42
C GLN A 492 -7.11 -4.49 22.58
N TYR A 493 -8.37 -4.14 22.34
CA TYR A 493 -9.40 -4.14 23.38
C TYR A 493 -9.87 -5.57 23.69
N ASN A 494 -9.89 -5.92 24.97
CA ASN A 494 -10.57 -7.11 25.48
C ASN A 494 -12.06 -6.83 25.74
N PRO A 495 -12.92 -7.86 25.78
CA PRO A 495 -14.31 -7.71 26.24
C PRO A 495 -14.42 -7.06 27.62
N GLY A 496 -15.42 -6.20 27.80
CA GLY A 496 -15.70 -5.49 29.06
C GLY A 496 -14.82 -4.27 29.34
N GLN A 497 -13.82 -4.00 28.49
CA GLN A 497 -12.92 -2.86 28.68
C GLN A 497 -13.61 -1.54 28.35
N ALA A 498 -13.31 -0.51 29.15
CA ALA A 498 -13.78 0.83 28.90
C ALA A 498 -13.11 1.42 27.66
N ILE A 499 -13.88 2.10 26.82
CA ILE A 499 -13.43 2.74 25.59
C ILE A 499 -14.03 4.14 25.52
N HIS A 500 -13.20 5.13 25.16
CA HIS A 500 -13.60 6.52 25.11
C HIS A 500 -13.31 7.09 23.74
N PHE A 501 -14.17 7.99 23.28
CA PHE A 501 -14.08 8.58 21.96
C PHE A 501 -13.96 10.08 22.03
N PHE A 502 -13.36 10.68 21.01
CA PHE A 502 -13.49 12.10 20.74
C PHE A 502 -13.46 12.37 19.24
N GLN A 503 -14.08 13.46 18.85
CA GLN A 503 -14.15 13.86 17.46
C GLN A 503 -12.89 14.60 17.04
N VAL A 504 -12.42 14.33 15.83
CA VAL A 504 -11.36 15.08 15.15
C VAL A 504 -11.87 15.62 13.82
N SER A 505 -11.13 16.56 13.23
CA SER A 505 -11.31 17.00 11.85
C SER A 505 -10.67 16.02 10.87
N LEU A 506 -11.06 16.12 9.59
CA LEU A 506 -10.47 15.30 8.52
C LEU A 506 -8.97 15.56 8.34
N ASP A 507 -8.54 16.81 8.50
CA ASP A 507 -7.13 17.19 8.35
C ASP A 507 -6.28 16.69 9.52
N GLU A 508 -6.79 16.76 10.76
CA GLU A 508 -6.15 16.11 11.91
C GLU A 508 -6.04 14.59 11.69
N ALA A 509 -7.11 13.94 11.23
CA ALA A 509 -7.11 12.51 10.92
C ALA A 509 -6.04 12.14 9.89
N ARG A 510 -5.90 12.92 8.81
CA ARG A 510 -4.85 12.76 7.79
C ARG A 510 -3.45 12.98 8.35
N ALA A 511 -3.26 14.01 9.19
CA ALA A 511 -1.98 14.29 9.82
C ALA A 511 -1.56 13.17 10.80
N ILE A 512 -2.50 12.58 11.53
CA ILE A 512 -2.24 11.43 12.40
C ILE A 512 -1.88 10.19 11.57
N ALA A 513 -2.60 9.94 10.47
CA ALA A 513 -2.28 8.83 9.58
C ALA A 513 -0.86 8.93 9.01
N ARG A 514 -0.43 10.15 8.62
CA ARG A 514 0.96 10.43 8.20
C ARG A 514 1.97 10.14 9.31
N ARG A 515 1.76 10.68 10.52
CA ARG A 515 2.64 10.41 11.69
C ARG A 515 2.77 8.93 12.02
N LYS A 516 1.70 8.15 11.84
CA LYS A 516 1.73 6.70 12.04
C LYS A 516 2.60 6.00 11.00
N GLU A 517 2.54 6.43 9.74
CA GLU A 517 3.38 5.92 8.66
C GLU A 517 4.85 6.33 8.89
N GLU A 518 5.12 7.60 9.19
CA GLU A 518 6.46 8.11 9.55
C GLU A 518 7.09 7.32 10.71
N ALA A 519 6.28 6.86 11.66
CA ALA A 519 6.77 6.05 12.76
C ALA A 519 7.22 4.64 12.33
N LEU A 520 6.60 4.07 11.28
CA LEU A 520 7.04 2.82 10.68
C LEU A 520 8.25 3.03 9.76
N ASP A 521 8.38 4.20 9.14
CA ASP A 521 9.51 4.55 8.27
C ASP A 521 10.84 4.53 9.04
N LYS A 522 10.81 4.79 10.35
CA LYS A 522 11.98 4.61 11.24
C LYS A 522 12.51 3.18 11.32
N LEU A 523 11.75 2.20 10.82
CA LEU A 523 12.09 0.78 10.81
C LEU A 523 12.41 0.25 9.41
N ARG A 524 12.27 1.07 8.37
CA ARG A 524 12.71 0.78 7.00
C ARG A 524 14.20 1.11 6.90
#